data_AF-A0A8J4UUR2-F1
#
_entry.id   AF-A0A8J4UUR2-F1
#
_cell.length_a   1.000
_cell.length_b   1.000
_cell.length_c   1.000
_cell.angle_alpha   90.00
_cell.angle_beta   90.00
_cell.angle_gamma   90.00
#
_symmetry.space_group_name_H-M   'P 1'
#
loop_
_entity.id
_entity.type
_entity.pdbx_description
1 polymer ?
#
loop_
_entity_poly.entity_id
_entity_poly.type
_entity_poly.pdbx_seq_one_letter_code
_entity_poly.pdbx_strand_id
1 'polypeptide(L)'
;MFPARVFVLLLEPSLWRLSSGSPTDDNALRGGHGEHGEPGHNEHHKDSYSTFASEFLESRYLSDEGYPFPTAPPVDPFARIKVSDCGVTKGCIRYGKPGCDAETCDYFLSYRRIGTDVEFEMSADTDGWVAVGFSSDKKMGGDDVMGCVHDDNGRVRIHHFYNVGQWAKEIRRNPARDEEGLFENNRVTCRFKRPLHVPREETLVDLHLSWYYLFAWGPAIQ
;
A
#
# COMPACT_ATOMS: atom_id res chain seq x y z
N MET A 1 23.21 9.84 -11.20
CA MET A 1 23.74 8.51 -11.58
C MET A 1 23.96 7.76 -10.28
N PHE A 2 23.08 6.82 -9.94
CA PHE A 2 23.12 6.15 -8.63
C PHE A 2 24.19 5.06 -8.65
N PRO A 3 25.24 5.13 -7.80
CA PRO A 3 26.06 3.96 -7.53
C PRO A 3 25.25 3.05 -6.59
N ALA A 4 24.44 2.15 -7.15
CA ALA A 4 23.73 1.16 -6.36
C ALA A 4 24.73 0.13 -5.83
N ARG A 5 25.23 0.33 -4.61
CA ARG A 5 25.81 -0.77 -3.83
C ARG A 5 24.65 -1.67 -3.37
N VAL A 6 24.19 -2.52 -4.27
CA VAL A 6 23.17 -3.55 -3.98
C VAL A 6 23.79 -4.56 -3.03
N PHE A 7 23.37 -4.55 -1.76
CA PHE A 7 23.62 -5.65 -0.85
C PHE A 7 22.68 -6.81 -1.24
N VAL A 8 23.14 -7.68 -2.13
CA VAL A 8 22.47 -8.96 -2.42
C VAL A 8 22.71 -9.87 -1.21
N LEU A 9 21.74 -9.94 -0.31
CA LEU A 9 21.75 -10.93 0.78
C LEU A 9 21.18 -12.24 0.24
N LEU A 10 22.07 -13.17 -0.08
CA LEU A 10 21.74 -14.56 -0.36
C LEU A 10 21.44 -15.27 0.98
N LEU A 11 20.19 -15.68 1.19
CA LEU A 11 19.80 -16.59 2.29
C LEU A 11 20.12 -18.04 1.89
N GLU A 12 20.93 -18.72 2.71
CA GLU A 12 21.06 -20.19 2.69
C GLU A 12 19.91 -20.85 3.47
N PRO A 13 19.29 -21.94 2.96
CA PRO A 13 18.16 -22.61 3.61
C PRO A 13 18.57 -23.90 4.35
N SER A 14 18.14 -24.03 5.59
CA SER A 14 18.08 -25.31 6.33
C SER A 14 17.20 -25.14 7.58
N LEU A 15 16.32 -26.03 8.05
CA LEU A 15 15.83 -27.37 7.69
C LEU A 15 14.59 -27.65 8.61
N TRP A 16 13.50 -28.21 8.04
CA TRP A 16 12.43 -29.08 8.61
C TRP A 16 11.62 -28.74 9.90
N ARG A 17 10.29 -28.80 9.80
CA ARG A 17 9.45 -29.99 10.18
C ARG A 17 7.95 -29.81 9.85
N LEU A 18 7.35 -30.87 9.30
CA LEU A 18 5.93 -31.10 9.02
C LEU A 18 5.13 -31.45 10.30
N SER A 19 3.81 -31.17 10.29
CA SER A 19 2.70 -32.17 10.41
C SER A 19 1.37 -31.42 10.68
N SER A 20 0.44 -31.30 9.73
CA SER A 20 -0.71 -32.19 9.41
C SER A 20 -1.87 -32.19 10.42
N GLY A 21 -3.10 -31.92 9.96
CA GLY A 21 -4.34 -32.35 10.63
C GLY A 21 -5.59 -31.52 10.33
N SER A 22 -6.34 -31.88 9.28
CA SER A 22 -7.83 -31.84 9.22
C SER A 22 -8.31 -33.32 9.35
N PRO A 23 -9.60 -33.73 9.43
CA PRO A 23 -10.86 -33.11 8.95
C PRO A 23 -12.10 -33.37 9.87
N THR A 24 -13.29 -32.81 9.59
CA THR A 24 -14.59 -33.40 9.10
C THR A 24 -15.71 -32.95 10.08
N ASP A 25 -17.03 -32.91 9.85
CA ASP A 25 -17.95 -33.08 8.71
C ASP A 25 -19.35 -32.57 9.13
N ASP A 26 -20.11 -32.13 8.13
CA ASP A 26 -21.54 -32.41 7.81
C ASP A 26 -22.79 -32.01 8.63
N ASN A 27 -23.79 -31.68 7.78
CA ASN A 27 -25.24 -31.95 7.87
C ASN A 27 -26.12 -31.05 8.76
N ALA A 28 -27.40 -30.77 8.47
CA ALA A 28 -28.25 -30.88 7.29
C ALA A 28 -29.68 -30.41 7.67
N LEU A 29 -30.36 -29.75 6.71
CA LEU A 29 -31.77 -29.93 6.29
C LEU A 29 -33.00 -29.49 7.13
N ARG A 30 -34.01 -29.07 6.32
CA ARG A 30 -35.50 -29.07 6.45
C ARG A 30 -36.17 -27.91 7.20
N GLY A 31 -37.32 -27.35 6.78
CA GLY A 31 -38.25 -27.62 5.68
C GLY A 31 -39.69 -27.11 6.00
N GLY A 32 -40.51 -26.82 4.97
CA GLY A 32 -42.00 -26.72 4.98
C GLY A 32 -42.60 -25.34 5.36
N HIS A 33 -43.58 -24.66 4.73
CA HIS A 33 -44.60 -24.79 3.66
C HIS A 33 -46.02 -24.49 4.21
N GLY A 34 -46.66 -23.43 3.68
CA GLY A 34 -48.13 -23.15 3.61
C GLY A 34 -48.80 -22.52 4.84
N GLU A 35 -49.93 -21.81 4.78
CA GLU A 35 -50.66 -21.06 3.73
C GLU A 35 -51.82 -20.30 4.45
N HIS A 36 -52.27 -19.18 3.87
CA HIS A 36 -53.58 -18.48 4.03
C HIS A 36 -54.00 -17.71 5.30
N GLY A 37 -54.42 -16.44 5.09
CA GLY A 37 -55.52 -15.80 5.83
C GLY A 37 -55.40 -14.29 6.09
N GLU A 38 -55.71 -13.45 5.10
CA GLU A 38 -55.94 -11.98 5.23
C GLU A 38 -57.39 -11.68 5.74
N PRO A 39 -57.77 -10.47 6.25
CA PRO A 39 -57.64 -9.23 5.47
C PRO A 39 -57.42 -7.90 6.21
N GLY A 40 -56.84 -6.95 5.46
CA GLY A 40 -57.31 -5.56 5.44
C GLY A 40 -56.35 -4.54 6.05
N HIS A 41 -55.75 -3.70 5.21
CA HIS A 41 -56.12 -2.28 5.14
C HIS A 41 -55.42 -1.60 3.95
N ASN A 42 -56.19 -0.72 3.32
CA ASN A 42 -55.92 0.02 2.10
C ASN A 42 -54.76 1.03 2.28
N GLU A 43 -53.63 0.85 1.60
CA GLU A 43 -52.59 1.88 1.48
C GLU A 43 -52.23 2.17 0.02
N HIS A 44 -52.38 3.44 -0.34
CA HIS A 44 -51.96 4.01 -1.61
C HIS A 44 -50.44 4.04 -1.71
N HIS A 45 -49.90 3.40 -2.74
CA HIS A 45 -48.51 3.52 -3.19
C HIS A 45 -48.02 4.97 -3.21
N LYS A 46 -46.80 5.18 -2.70
CA LYS A 46 -45.80 6.08 -3.31
C LYS A 46 -44.40 5.73 -2.82
N ASP A 47 -43.53 5.60 -3.80
CA ASP A 47 -42.17 5.11 -3.71
C ASP A 47 -41.29 6.01 -2.82
N SER A 48 -40.69 5.43 -1.78
CA SER A 48 -39.69 6.09 -0.94
C SER A 48 -38.37 6.23 -1.68
N TYR A 49 -38.24 7.30 -2.47
CA TYR A 49 -36.94 7.91 -2.70
C TYR A 49 -36.57 8.73 -1.45
N SER A 50 -35.69 8.21 -0.62
CA SER A 50 -35.12 8.93 0.52
C SER A 50 -34.12 9.98 0.03
N THR A 51 -34.57 11.24 -0.07
CA THR A 51 -33.67 12.39 -0.21
C THR A 51 -33.28 12.89 1.18
N PHE A 52 -31.99 12.72 1.50
CA PHE A 52 -31.23 13.25 2.64
C PHE A 52 -31.35 14.78 2.88
N ALA A 53 -32.13 15.50 2.07
CA ALA A 53 -32.17 16.97 2.05
C ALA A 53 -33.29 17.59 2.91
N SER A 54 -34.21 16.81 3.48
CA SER A 54 -35.38 17.36 4.18
C SER A 54 -35.16 17.62 5.67
N GLU A 55 -34.12 17.06 6.30
CA GLU A 55 -33.83 17.26 7.73
C GLU A 55 -33.00 18.52 8.01
N PHE A 56 -32.58 19.26 6.98
CA PHE A 56 -31.65 20.38 7.14
C PHE A 56 -32.31 21.77 7.23
N LEU A 57 -33.64 21.86 7.18
CA LEU A 57 -34.34 23.15 7.06
C LEU A 57 -35.19 23.58 8.25
N GLU A 58 -35.25 22.82 9.34
CA GLU A 58 -36.04 23.19 10.53
C GLU A 58 -35.21 23.42 11.81
N SER A 59 -33.90 23.69 11.69
CA SER A 59 -33.09 24.16 12.84
C SER A 59 -32.64 25.62 12.72
N ARG A 60 -33.00 26.32 11.64
CA ARG A 60 -32.71 27.75 11.49
C ARG A 60 -33.72 28.59 12.27
N TYR A 61 -33.71 28.63 13.60
CA TYR A 61 -34.26 29.76 14.38
C TYR A 61 -34.04 29.65 15.90
N LEU A 62 -32.81 29.37 16.37
CA LEU A 62 -32.43 29.75 17.74
C LEU A 62 -30.98 30.25 17.73
N SER A 63 -30.83 31.57 17.75
CA SER A 63 -29.58 32.28 17.99
C SER A 63 -29.26 32.29 19.48
N ASP A 64 -28.12 31.75 19.91
CA ASP A 64 -27.32 32.35 20.98
C ASP A 64 -25.91 31.72 21.07
N GLU A 65 -24.91 32.56 21.33
CA GLU A 65 -23.57 32.27 21.87
C GLU A 65 -22.71 31.14 21.22
N GLY A 66 -21.82 31.56 20.30
CA GLY A 66 -20.39 31.21 20.43
C GLY A 66 -19.95 29.75 20.40
N TYR A 67 -20.57 28.85 19.63
CA TYR A 67 -19.95 27.54 19.39
C TYR A 67 -18.82 27.66 18.35
N PRO A 68 -17.53 27.44 18.73
CA PRO A 68 -16.48 27.32 17.74
C PRO A 68 -16.80 26.10 16.87
N PHE A 69 -16.88 26.30 15.56
CA PHE A 69 -16.86 25.18 14.62
C PHE A 69 -15.71 24.25 15.00
N PRO A 70 -15.91 22.92 15.10
CA PRO A 70 -14.81 22.00 15.29
C PRO A 70 -13.82 22.23 14.15
N THR A 71 -12.67 22.84 14.45
CA THR A 71 -11.56 22.87 13.51
C THR A 71 -11.25 21.41 13.19
N ALA A 72 -11.28 21.06 11.90
CA ALA A 72 -10.92 19.73 11.47
C ALA A 72 -9.60 19.35 12.16
N PRO A 73 -9.50 18.13 12.74
CA PRO A 73 -8.27 17.71 13.40
C PRO A 73 -7.10 17.92 12.44
N PRO A 74 -5.91 18.29 12.95
CA PRO A 74 -4.72 18.47 12.11
C PRO A 74 -4.59 17.26 11.19
N VAL A 75 -4.61 17.51 9.88
CA VAL A 75 -4.46 16.45 8.88
C VAL A 75 -3.06 15.89 9.09
N ASP A 76 -2.96 14.66 9.59
CA ASP A 76 -1.68 13.96 9.69
C ASP A 76 -1.12 13.89 8.25
N PRO A 77 0.04 14.51 7.96
CA PRO A 77 0.56 14.60 6.61
C PRO A 77 0.90 13.23 6.00
N PHE A 78 1.03 12.17 6.82
CA PHE A 78 1.25 10.81 6.36
C PHE A 78 0.71 9.80 7.37
N ALA A 79 -0.40 9.14 7.05
CA ALA A 79 -0.93 8.09 7.91
C ALA A 79 0.08 6.93 8.03
N ARG A 80 0.50 6.65 9.27
CA ARG A 80 1.48 5.60 9.60
C ARG A 80 1.13 4.24 8.96
N ILE A 81 2.18 3.52 8.57
CA ILE A 81 2.06 2.20 7.95
C ILE A 81 1.56 1.19 9.00
N LYS A 82 0.38 0.62 8.75
CA LYS A 82 -0.21 -0.42 9.60
C LYS A 82 0.45 -1.77 9.36
N VAL A 83 1.38 -2.13 10.24
CA VAL A 83 2.14 -3.38 10.17
C VAL A 83 1.29 -4.60 10.57
N SER A 84 0.20 -4.39 11.31
CA SER A 84 -0.79 -5.43 11.66
C SER A 84 -1.45 -6.08 10.44
N ASP A 85 -1.47 -5.39 9.30
CA ASP A 85 -2.10 -5.86 8.07
C ASP A 85 -1.19 -6.82 7.28
N CYS A 86 0.07 -6.93 7.67
CA CYS A 86 1.05 -7.84 7.09
C CYS A 86 0.65 -9.31 7.29
N GLY A 87 0.64 -10.09 6.21
CA GLY A 87 0.21 -11.49 6.21
C GLY A 87 -1.31 -11.69 6.20
N VAL A 88 -2.09 -10.61 6.31
CA VAL A 88 -3.56 -10.64 6.23
C VAL A 88 -4.02 -10.04 4.90
N THR A 89 -3.74 -8.75 4.68
CA THR A 89 -4.13 -8.02 3.46
C THR A 89 -2.94 -7.46 2.70
N LYS A 90 -1.77 -7.36 3.33
CA LYS A 90 -0.52 -6.88 2.76
C LYS A 90 0.54 -7.98 2.76
N GLY A 91 1.29 -8.09 1.67
CA GLY A 91 2.61 -8.73 1.71
C GLY A 91 3.60 -7.77 2.37
N CYS A 92 4.50 -8.27 3.22
CA CYS A 92 5.49 -7.43 3.88
C CYS A 92 6.86 -8.11 3.91
N ILE A 93 7.89 -7.29 3.74
CA ILE A 93 9.29 -7.68 3.76
C ILE A 93 10.00 -6.75 4.74
N ARG A 94 10.76 -7.34 5.66
CA ARG A 94 11.43 -6.63 6.74
C ARG A 94 12.88 -7.04 6.78
N TYR A 95 13.75 -6.05 6.93
CA TYR A 95 15.17 -6.25 7.17
C TYR A 95 15.59 -5.40 8.38
N GLY A 96 16.29 -6.03 9.32
CA GLY A 96 16.69 -5.41 10.59
C GLY A 96 16.51 -6.37 11.76
N LYS A 97 16.28 -5.80 12.95
CA LYS A 97 16.10 -6.59 14.19
C LYS A 97 14.85 -7.48 14.12
N PRO A 98 14.86 -8.66 14.75
CA PRO A 98 13.68 -9.51 14.82
C PRO A 98 12.47 -8.77 15.39
N GLY A 99 11.33 -8.82 14.70
CA GLY A 99 10.10 -8.15 15.13
C GLY A 99 10.08 -6.63 14.93
N CYS A 100 11.01 -6.05 14.17
CA CYS A 100 10.92 -4.64 13.80
C CYS A 100 9.67 -4.35 12.95
N ASP A 101 9.28 -3.08 12.96
CA ASP A 101 8.13 -2.53 12.24
C ASP A 101 8.59 -1.50 11.20
N ALA A 102 7.66 -0.90 10.45
CA ALA A 102 7.98 0.06 9.39
C ALA A 102 8.81 1.27 9.86
N GLU A 103 8.75 1.64 11.14
CA GLU A 103 9.49 2.77 11.71
C GLU A 103 10.84 2.35 12.34
N THR A 104 11.06 1.05 12.56
CA THR A 104 12.23 0.55 13.31
C THR A 104 13.10 -0.42 12.52
N CYS A 105 12.63 -0.96 11.40
CA CYS A 105 13.44 -1.76 10.50
C CYS A 105 14.45 -0.90 9.75
N ASP A 106 15.58 -1.50 9.38
CA ASP A 106 16.58 -0.88 8.50
C ASP A 106 15.97 -0.68 7.10
N TYR A 107 15.18 -1.67 6.65
CA TYR A 107 14.37 -1.61 5.44
C TYR A 107 13.02 -2.30 5.66
N PHE A 108 11.96 -1.66 5.21
CA PHE A 108 10.60 -2.17 5.22
C PHE A 108 9.95 -1.93 3.85
N LEU A 109 9.28 -2.96 3.35
CA LEU A 109 8.40 -2.89 2.19
C LEU A 109 7.09 -3.58 2.53
N SER A 110 5.96 -2.93 2.29
CA SER A 110 4.67 -3.59 2.17
C SER A 110 4.12 -3.39 0.75
N TYR A 111 3.31 -4.34 0.31
CA TYR A 111 2.58 -4.24 -0.94
C TYR A 111 1.20 -4.86 -0.82
N ARG A 112 0.23 -4.27 -1.51
CA ARG A 112 -1.12 -4.84 -1.66
C ARG A 112 -1.73 -4.46 -2.99
N ARG A 113 -2.53 -5.36 -3.56
CA ARG A 113 -3.29 -5.09 -4.78
C ARG A 113 -4.52 -4.24 -4.45
N ILE A 114 -4.72 -3.16 -5.20
CA ILE A 114 -5.89 -2.27 -5.13
C ILE A 114 -6.45 -2.11 -6.54
N GLY A 115 -7.51 -2.84 -6.87
CA GLY A 115 -8.10 -2.82 -8.22
C GLY A 115 -7.08 -3.30 -9.26
N THR A 116 -6.71 -2.42 -10.20
CA THR A 116 -5.69 -2.66 -11.24
C THR A 116 -4.28 -2.19 -10.86
N ASP A 117 -4.12 -1.69 -9.64
CA ASP A 117 -2.86 -1.15 -9.14
C ASP A 117 -2.32 -1.99 -8.00
N VAL A 118 -1.04 -1.80 -7.69
CA VAL A 118 -0.40 -2.25 -6.47
C VAL A 118 0.01 -1.02 -5.70
N GLU A 119 -0.42 -0.94 -4.45
CA GLU A 119 0.07 0.05 -3.50
C GLU A 119 1.32 -0.50 -2.83
N PHE A 120 2.38 0.29 -2.85
CA PHE A 120 3.64 0.04 -2.20
C PHE A 120 3.83 1.04 -1.06
N GLU A 121 4.29 0.56 0.09
CA GLU A 121 4.77 1.41 1.18
C GLU A 121 6.21 1.00 1.49
N MET A 122 7.14 1.94 1.44
CA MET A 122 8.55 1.70 1.73
C MET A 122 9.02 2.60 2.85
N SER A 123 9.91 2.08 3.70
CA SER A 123 10.58 2.84 4.74
C SER A 123 11.98 2.31 4.96
N ALA A 124 12.97 3.18 5.12
CA ALA A 124 14.33 2.78 5.46
C ALA A 124 15.02 3.77 6.40
N ASP A 125 15.90 3.25 7.26
CA ASP A 125 16.73 4.05 8.17
C ASP A 125 17.86 4.72 7.37
N THR A 126 17.55 5.85 6.75
CA THR A 126 18.46 6.58 5.88
C THR A 126 17.98 8.01 5.64
N ASP A 127 18.94 8.89 5.39
CA ASP A 127 18.74 10.28 4.96
C ASP A 127 18.68 10.45 3.43
N GLY A 128 18.87 9.38 2.66
CA GLY A 128 18.99 9.45 1.20
C GLY A 128 17.82 8.87 0.45
N TRP A 129 17.81 7.54 0.30
CA TRP A 129 16.85 6.89 -0.59
C TRP A 129 16.58 5.44 -0.20
N VAL A 130 15.39 4.97 -0.59
CA VAL A 130 14.94 3.58 -0.46
C VAL A 130 14.32 3.13 -1.77
N ALA A 131 14.58 1.91 -2.22
CA ALA A 131 14.11 1.41 -3.51
C ALA A 131 13.82 -0.09 -3.50
N VAL A 132 12.91 -0.46 -4.39
CA VAL A 132 12.59 -1.85 -4.76
C VAL A 132 12.76 -2.02 -6.26
N GLY A 133 13.52 -3.04 -6.67
CA GLY A 133 13.67 -3.49 -8.04
C GLY A 133 12.92 -4.79 -8.30
N PHE A 134 12.32 -4.90 -9.47
CA PHE A 134 11.68 -6.09 -10.00
C PHE A 134 12.56 -6.68 -11.10
N SER A 135 13.08 -7.88 -10.85
CA SER A 135 14.07 -8.51 -11.71
C SER A 135 13.67 -9.92 -12.13
N SER A 136 14.08 -10.31 -13.33
CA SER A 136 13.93 -11.70 -13.81
C SER A 136 14.91 -12.66 -13.14
N ASP A 137 15.96 -12.15 -12.49
CA ASP A 137 16.93 -12.94 -11.75
C ASP A 137 17.30 -12.29 -10.40
N LYS A 138 18.32 -12.83 -9.71
CA LYS A 138 18.76 -12.34 -8.39
C LYS A 138 19.88 -11.31 -8.47
N LYS A 139 20.11 -10.71 -9.64
CA LYS A 139 21.22 -9.79 -9.91
C LYS A 139 20.66 -8.48 -10.44
N MET A 140 21.41 -7.41 -10.17
CA MET A 140 21.10 -6.10 -10.72
C MET A 140 21.46 -6.05 -12.21
N GLY A 141 20.52 -5.63 -13.04
CA GLY A 141 20.73 -5.36 -14.47
C GLY A 141 19.54 -5.81 -15.32
N GLY A 142 18.91 -4.86 -16.00
CA GLY A 142 17.68 -5.10 -16.75
C GLY A 142 16.41 -5.01 -15.88
N ASP A 143 16.50 -4.35 -14.72
CA ASP A 143 15.43 -4.31 -13.72
C ASP A 143 14.60 -3.03 -13.82
N ASP A 144 13.32 -3.17 -13.57
CA ASP A 144 12.38 -2.08 -13.29
C ASP A 144 12.46 -1.71 -11.81
N VAL A 145 12.76 -0.46 -11.49
CA VAL A 145 13.02 -0.01 -10.12
C VAL A 145 12.15 1.18 -9.76
N MET A 146 11.46 1.07 -8.63
CA MET A 146 10.77 2.20 -8.00
C MET A 146 11.55 2.62 -6.76
N GLY A 147 11.85 3.91 -6.63
CA GLY A 147 12.64 4.43 -5.52
C GLY A 147 12.07 5.72 -4.95
N CYS A 148 12.18 5.89 -3.65
CA CYS A 148 11.84 7.11 -2.94
C CYS A 148 13.14 7.81 -2.54
N VAL A 149 13.29 9.04 -3.00
CA VAL A 149 14.52 9.83 -2.88
C VAL A 149 14.21 11.09 -2.08
N HIS A 150 14.95 11.29 -1.00
CA HIS A 150 14.96 12.53 -0.24
C HIS A 150 15.76 13.58 -1.01
N ASP A 151 15.09 14.68 -1.35
CA ASP A 151 15.68 15.80 -2.09
C ASP A 151 16.24 16.88 -1.16
N ASP A 152 17.03 17.80 -1.74
CA ASP A 152 17.63 18.92 -1.01
C ASP A 152 16.59 19.91 -0.43
N ASN A 153 15.33 19.83 -0.88
CA ASN A 153 14.24 20.66 -0.37
C ASN A 153 13.54 20.02 0.86
N GLY A 154 14.05 18.90 1.37
CA GLY A 154 13.48 18.19 2.52
C GLY A 154 12.24 17.36 2.19
N ARG A 155 12.00 17.03 0.91
CA ARG A 155 10.86 16.26 0.42
C ARG A 155 11.31 14.90 -0.07
N VAL A 156 10.48 13.89 0.14
CA VAL A 156 10.67 12.58 -0.47
C VAL A 156 9.85 12.51 -1.76
N ARG A 157 10.51 12.22 -2.88
CA ARG A 157 9.86 12.03 -4.18
C ARG A 157 10.00 10.60 -4.65
N ILE A 158 8.99 10.11 -5.36
CA ILE A 158 9.03 8.79 -5.98
C ILE A 158 9.62 8.98 -7.38
N HIS A 159 10.56 8.12 -7.72
CA HIS A 159 11.23 8.07 -9.01
C HIS A 159 11.16 6.65 -9.56
N HIS A 160 11.19 6.57 -10.89
CA HIS A 160 11.26 5.33 -11.63
C HIS A 160 12.63 5.24 -12.30
N PHE A 161 13.30 4.10 -12.14
CA PHE A 161 14.59 3.81 -12.72
C PHE A 161 14.56 2.50 -13.49
N TYR A 162 15.45 2.41 -14.47
CA TYR A 162 15.76 1.17 -15.14
C TYR A 162 17.25 0.86 -14.96
N ASN A 163 17.57 -0.35 -14.53
CA ASN A 163 18.96 -0.75 -14.32
C ASN A 163 19.60 -1.21 -15.63
N VAL A 164 20.77 -0.67 -15.95
CA VAL A 164 21.62 -1.15 -17.06
C VAL A 164 22.94 -1.61 -16.46
N GLY A 165 23.10 -2.93 -16.33
CA GLY A 165 24.15 -3.50 -15.48
C GLY A 165 24.00 -3.02 -14.04
N GLN A 166 25.05 -2.44 -13.46
CA GLN A 166 25.05 -1.93 -12.08
C GLN A 166 24.67 -0.44 -11.97
N TRP A 167 24.11 0.15 -13.03
CA TRP A 167 23.78 1.57 -13.09
C TRP A 167 22.26 1.76 -13.13
N ALA A 168 21.73 2.59 -12.23
CA ALA A 168 20.33 3.01 -12.31
C ALA A 168 20.19 4.25 -13.19
N LYS A 169 19.41 4.13 -14.28
CA LYS A 169 19.05 5.23 -15.16
C LYS A 169 17.64 5.69 -14.84
N GLU A 170 17.47 6.98 -14.55
CA GLU A 170 16.15 7.55 -14.31
C GLU A 170 15.30 7.57 -15.58
N ILE A 171 14.06 7.12 -15.44
CA ILE A 171 13.07 7.11 -16.49
C ILE A 171 12.09 8.25 -16.23
N ARG A 172 12.04 9.21 -17.16
CA ARG A 172 11.17 10.39 -17.06
C ARG A 172 9.69 10.04 -16.90
N ARG A 173 9.27 8.92 -17.48
CA ARG A 173 7.90 8.43 -17.39
C ARG A 173 7.75 7.60 -16.10
N ASN A 174 7.29 8.25 -15.05
CA ASN A 174 7.01 7.60 -13.78
C ASN A 174 5.56 7.06 -13.78
N PRO A 175 5.34 5.74 -13.59
CA PRO A 175 4.00 5.17 -13.50
C PRO A 175 3.34 5.36 -12.12
N ALA A 176 4.05 5.93 -11.14
CA ALA A 176 3.53 6.15 -9.79
C ALA A 176 2.30 7.07 -9.80
N ARG A 177 1.39 6.79 -8.87
CA ARG A 177 0.18 7.55 -8.56
C ARG A 177 0.01 7.64 -7.05
N ASP A 178 -0.82 8.57 -6.60
CA ASP A 178 -1.13 8.77 -5.18
C ASP A 178 0.15 8.81 -4.32
N GLU A 179 1.11 9.60 -4.79
CA GLU A 179 2.44 9.71 -4.21
C GLU A 179 2.42 10.48 -2.89
N GLU A 180 2.86 9.81 -1.84
CA GLU A 180 3.06 10.36 -0.51
C GLU A 180 4.50 10.08 -0.08
N GLY A 181 5.18 11.09 0.46
CA GLY A 181 6.57 10.98 0.88
C GLY A 181 6.82 11.78 2.15
N LEU A 182 7.51 11.18 3.11
CA LEU A 182 7.85 11.76 4.39
C LEU A 182 9.31 11.47 4.73
N PHE A 183 10.02 12.53 5.14
CA PHE A 183 11.31 12.39 5.81
C PHE A 183 11.16 12.86 7.25
N GLU A 184 11.30 11.94 8.20
CA GLU A 184 11.22 12.23 9.64
C GLU A 184 12.19 11.31 10.39
N ASN A 185 12.83 11.79 11.45
CA ASN A 185 13.70 10.97 12.31
C ASN A 185 14.79 10.20 11.54
N ASN A 186 15.44 10.83 10.56
CA ASN A 186 16.46 10.20 9.72
C ASN A 186 15.95 8.99 8.90
N ARG A 187 14.68 9.01 8.53
CA ARG A 187 14.02 7.90 7.83
C ARG A 187 13.23 8.41 6.64
N VAL A 188 13.53 7.83 5.48
CA VAL A 188 12.75 8.03 4.26
C VAL A 188 11.59 7.04 4.28
N THR A 189 10.36 7.57 4.25
CA THR A 189 9.12 6.79 4.12
C THR A 189 8.33 7.29 2.93
N CYS A 190 7.72 6.38 2.17
CA CYS A 190 6.84 6.74 1.07
C CYS A 190 5.73 5.71 0.86
N ARG A 191 4.65 6.17 0.26
CA ARG A 191 3.53 5.37 -0.23
C ARG A 191 3.19 5.82 -1.64
N PHE A 192 2.96 4.87 -2.54
CA PHE A 192 2.49 5.16 -3.90
C PHE A 192 1.77 3.95 -4.47
N LYS A 193 0.95 4.19 -5.49
CA LYS A 193 0.35 3.17 -6.32
C LYS A 193 1.05 3.07 -7.66
N ARG A 194 1.12 1.86 -8.19
CA ARG A 194 1.65 1.58 -9.52
C ARG A 194 0.68 0.63 -10.25
N PRO A 195 0.32 0.90 -11.53
CA PRO A 195 -0.41 -0.07 -12.34
C PRO A 195 0.27 -1.44 -12.36
N LEU A 196 -0.53 -2.51 -12.35
CA LEU A 196 -0.03 -3.88 -12.53
C LEU A 196 0.65 -4.06 -13.90
N HIS A 197 0.12 -3.41 -14.94
CA HIS A 197 0.65 -3.47 -16.29
C HIS A 197 0.54 -2.11 -16.98
N VAL A 198 1.61 -1.68 -17.66
CA VAL A 198 1.63 -0.47 -18.48
C VAL A 198 2.00 -0.88 -19.90
N PRO A 199 1.05 -0.83 -20.86
CA PRO A 199 1.33 -1.22 -22.23
C PRO A 199 2.39 -0.31 -22.88
N ARG A 200 3.23 -0.90 -23.74
CA ARG A 200 4.22 -0.19 -24.56
C ARG A 200 5.29 0.55 -23.77
N GLU A 201 5.59 0.11 -22.55
CA GLU A 201 6.72 0.60 -21.76
C GLU A 201 7.68 -0.56 -21.48
N GLU A 202 8.82 -0.58 -22.15
CA GLU A 202 9.78 -1.70 -22.08
C GLU A 202 10.58 -1.70 -20.78
N THR A 203 10.65 -0.56 -20.09
CA THR A 203 11.35 -0.46 -18.80
C THR A 203 10.48 -0.86 -17.62
N LEU A 204 9.19 -1.17 -17.85
CA LEU A 204 8.25 -1.59 -16.82
C LEU A 204 7.90 -3.07 -16.96
N VAL A 205 8.00 -3.79 -15.85
CA VAL A 205 7.58 -5.19 -15.79
C VAL A 205 6.07 -5.32 -15.59
N ASP A 206 5.52 -6.46 -16.04
CA ASP A 206 4.14 -6.85 -15.75
C ASP A 206 4.05 -7.55 -14.38
N LEU A 207 3.46 -6.87 -13.39
CA LEU A 207 3.32 -7.36 -12.02
C LEU A 207 2.23 -8.45 -11.87
N HIS A 208 1.53 -8.85 -12.93
CA HIS A 208 0.77 -10.10 -12.93
C HIS A 208 1.68 -11.35 -12.94
N LEU A 209 2.93 -11.19 -13.37
CA LEU A 209 3.93 -12.24 -13.40
C LEU A 209 4.75 -12.27 -12.10
N SER A 210 5.54 -13.33 -11.93
CA SER A 210 6.42 -13.48 -10.78
C SER A 210 7.80 -12.88 -11.06
N TRP A 211 8.31 -12.10 -10.11
CA TRP A 211 9.61 -11.41 -10.20
C TRP A 211 10.40 -11.59 -8.90
N TYR A 212 11.72 -11.51 -8.99
CA TYR A 212 12.56 -11.32 -7.82
C TYR A 212 12.48 -9.86 -7.38
N TYR A 213 12.44 -9.68 -6.07
CA TYR A 213 12.46 -8.37 -5.44
C TYR A 213 13.89 -8.09 -4.99
N LEU A 214 14.47 -7.01 -5.49
CA LEU A 214 15.78 -6.52 -5.12
C LEU A 214 15.60 -5.28 -4.25
N PHE A 215 16.11 -5.32 -3.02
CA PHE A 215 15.95 -4.24 -2.05
C PHE A 215 17.23 -3.43 -1.96
N ALA A 216 17.10 -2.11 -1.91
CA ALA A 216 18.25 -1.24 -1.74
C ALA A 216 17.85 0.04 -0.99
N TRP A 217 18.75 0.54 -0.16
CA TRP A 217 18.64 1.84 0.48
C TRP A 217 20.04 2.38 0.71
N GLY A 218 20.18 3.70 0.83
CA GLY A 218 21.47 4.32 1.00
C GLY A 218 21.40 5.81 1.30
N PRO A 219 22.50 6.39 1.80
CA PRO A 219 22.55 7.77 2.25
C PRO A 219 22.36 8.76 1.09
N ALA A 220 22.06 10.01 1.45
CA ALA A 220 21.97 11.09 0.48
C ALA A 220 23.30 11.25 -0.26
N ILE A 221 23.24 11.48 -1.57
CA ILE A 221 24.43 11.72 -2.38
C ILE A 221 24.64 13.24 -2.41
N GLN A 222 25.67 13.72 -1.71
CA GLN A 222 26.18 15.09 -1.83
C GLN A 222 27.03 15.27 -3.09
#